data_AF-A0A1S1SWU7-F1
#
_entry.id   AF-A0A1S1SWU7-F1
#
_cell.length_a   1.000
_cell.length_b   1.000
_cell.length_c   1.000
_cell.angle_alpha   90.00
_cell.angle_beta   90.00
_cell.angle_gamma   90.00
#
_symmetry.space_group_name_H-M   'P 1'
#
loop_
_entity.id
_entity.type
_entity.pdbx_description
1 polymer ?
#
loop_
_entity_poly.entity_id
_entity_poly.type
_entity_poly.pdbx_seq_one_letter_code
_entity_poly.pdbx_strand_id
1 'polypeptide(L)'
;MTTSRADAENTNRLPMQMSPAEKARLMRAAALERTSLEDFVLRNALLAAEAVIEKAERLRLDQEQTRFMLDLLEKPPKPNARLLAAARSLATQMTLPD
;
A
#
# COMPACT_ATOMS: atom_id res chain seq x y z
N MET A 1 32.36 -23.12 -11.72
CA MET A 1 31.11 -23.13 -10.95
C MET A 1 30.02 -22.54 -11.82
N THR A 2 29.12 -23.40 -12.30
CA THR A 2 28.06 -23.12 -13.25
C THR A 2 26.86 -22.50 -12.53
N THR A 3 26.62 -21.20 -12.67
CA THR A 3 25.32 -20.60 -12.33
C THR A 3 24.37 -20.86 -13.50
N SER A 4 23.40 -21.74 -13.27
CA SER A 4 22.41 -22.16 -14.26
C SER A 4 21.45 -21.00 -14.56
N ARG A 5 21.15 -20.80 -15.84
CA ARG A 5 20.20 -19.81 -16.37
C ARG A 5 18.74 -20.04 -15.91
N ALA A 6 18.48 -21.11 -15.17
CA ALA A 6 17.15 -21.49 -14.66
C ALA A 6 16.65 -20.66 -13.46
N ASP A 7 17.51 -19.87 -12.80
CA ASP A 7 17.12 -19.11 -11.60
C ASP A 7 16.41 -17.78 -11.92
N ALA A 8 16.52 -17.26 -13.15
CA ALA A 8 15.91 -15.98 -13.53
C ALA A 8 14.43 -16.09 -13.91
N GLU A 9 13.95 -17.27 -14.34
CA GLU A 9 12.53 -17.50 -14.69
C GLU A 9 11.65 -17.84 -13.47
N ASN A 10 12.26 -18.12 -12.31
CA ASN A 10 11.56 -18.55 -11.10
C ASN A 10 11.15 -17.39 -10.16
N THR A 11 11.43 -16.14 -10.52
CA THR A 11 11.18 -14.96 -9.68
C THR A 11 9.69 -14.68 -9.45
N ASN A 12 8.79 -15.21 -10.30
CA ASN A 12 7.36 -14.91 -10.22
C ASN A 12 6.52 -16.00 -9.53
N ARG A 13 7.14 -17.03 -8.96
CA ARG A 13 6.44 -18.07 -8.19
C ARG A 13 6.47 -17.71 -6.71
N LEU A 14 5.31 -17.76 -6.07
CA LEU A 14 5.18 -17.56 -4.62
C LEU A 14 5.17 -18.93 -3.91
N PRO A 15 6.29 -19.37 -3.31
CA PRO A 15 6.29 -20.59 -2.50
C PRO A 15 5.48 -20.35 -1.22
N MET A 16 4.31 -20.99 -1.12
CA MET A 16 3.43 -20.89 0.05
C MET A 16 3.32 -22.26 0.74
N GLN A 17 3.59 -22.29 2.04
CA GLN A 17 3.30 -23.43 2.89
C GLN A 17 2.02 -23.16 3.68
N MET A 18 1.16 -24.16 3.78
CA MET A 18 -0.09 -24.08 4.54
C MET A 18 -0.36 -25.43 5.21
N SER A 19 -1.04 -25.39 6.35
CA SER A 19 -1.51 -26.59 7.02
C SER A 19 -2.58 -27.31 6.18
N PRO A 20 -2.77 -28.63 6.39
CA PRO A 20 -3.82 -29.38 5.71
C PRO A 20 -5.23 -28.79 5.94
N ALA A 21 -5.48 -28.24 7.13
CA ALA A 21 -6.75 -27.64 7.48
C ALA A 21 -7.02 -26.35 6.70
N GLU A 22 -6.02 -25.49 6.54
CA GLU A 22 -6.12 -24.27 5.71
C GLU A 22 -6.35 -24.62 4.25
N LYS A 23 -5.57 -25.58 3.71
CA LYS A 23 -5.74 -26.06 2.34
C LYS A 23 -7.15 -26.58 2.08
N ALA A 24 -7.70 -27.37 3.00
CA ALA A 24 -9.06 -27.92 2.85
C ALA A 24 -10.14 -26.82 2.80
N ARG A 25 -9.99 -25.75 3.61
CA ARG A 25 -10.93 -24.61 3.60
C ARG A 25 -10.85 -23.84 2.29
N LEU A 26 -9.63 -23.52 1.84
CA LEU A 26 -9.42 -22.78 0.59
C LEU A 26 -9.90 -23.59 -0.62
N MET A 27 -9.62 -24.89 -0.67
CA MET A 27 -10.13 -25.78 -1.72
C MET A 27 -11.65 -25.82 -1.76
N ARG A 28 -12.31 -25.88 -0.59
CA ARG A 28 -13.78 -25.84 -0.53
C ARG A 28 -14.32 -24.52 -1.07
N ALA A 29 -13.72 -23.40 -0.71
CA ALA A 29 -14.13 -22.09 -1.21
C ALA A 29 -13.93 -21.97 -2.73
N ALA A 30 -12.77 -22.39 -3.24
CA ALA A 30 -12.47 -22.42 -4.68
C ALA A 30 -13.47 -23.30 -5.45
N ALA A 31 -13.83 -24.46 -4.90
CA ALA A 31 -14.83 -25.35 -5.50
C ALA A 31 -16.23 -24.71 -5.57
N LEU A 32 -16.63 -23.94 -4.55
CA LEU A 32 -17.90 -23.21 -4.54
C LEU A 32 -17.93 -22.09 -5.59
N GLU A 33 -16.79 -21.43 -5.80
CA GLU A 33 -16.62 -20.40 -6.84
C GLU A 33 -16.30 -20.97 -8.23
N ARG A 34 -16.23 -22.31 -8.36
CA ARG A 34 -15.91 -23.02 -9.63
C ARG A 34 -14.58 -22.57 -10.24
N THR A 35 -13.58 -22.35 -9.40
CA THR A 35 -12.25 -21.90 -9.81
C THR A 35 -11.15 -22.80 -9.23
N SER A 36 -9.92 -22.62 -9.69
CA SER A 36 -8.77 -23.34 -9.16
C SER A 36 -8.36 -22.77 -7.79
N LEU A 37 -7.65 -23.58 -6.99
CA LEU A 37 -7.13 -23.11 -5.70
C LEU A 37 -6.14 -21.94 -5.89
N GLU A 38 -5.31 -22.02 -6.92
CA GLU A 38 -4.29 -21.00 -7.22
C GLU A 38 -4.95 -19.68 -7.59
N ASP A 39 -5.92 -19.70 -8.52
CA ASP A 39 -6.65 -18.52 -8.96
C ASP A 39 -7.47 -17.91 -7.82
N PHE A 40 -8.11 -18.75 -7.01
CA PHE A 40 -8.86 -18.32 -5.84
C PHE A 40 -7.96 -17.56 -4.85
N VAL A 41 -6.81 -18.13 -4.51
CA VAL A 41 -5.88 -17.53 -3.55
C VAL A 41 -5.29 -16.25 -4.12
N LEU A 42 -4.82 -16.26 -5.37
CA LEU A 42 -4.22 -15.09 -6.00
C LEU A 42 -5.22 -13.94 -6.08
N ARG A 43 -6.44 -14.19 -6.57
CA ARG A 43 -7.48 -13.17 -6.69
C ARG A 43 -7.81 -12.53 -5.34
N ASN A 44 -8.02 -13.35 -4.30
CA ASN A 44 -8.34 -12.82 -2.97
C ASN A 44 -7.16 -12.09 -2.32
N ALA A 45 -5.92 -12.56 -2.54
CA ALA A 45 -4.72 -11.87 -2.07
C ALA A 45 -4.57 -10.48 -2.72
N LEU A 46 -4.84 -10.36 -4.03
CA LEU A 46 -4.78 -9.07 -4.73
C LEU A 46 -5.85 -8.09 -4.20
N LEU A 47 -7.09 -8.56 -4.01
CA LEU A 47 -8.15 -7.73 -3.42
C LEU A 47 -7.77 -7.22 -2.01
N ALA A 48 -7.17 -8.08 -1.19
CA ALA A 48 -6.69 -7.69 0.13
C ALA A 48 -5.53 -6.68 0.05
N ALA A 49 -4.59 -6.88 -0.89
CA ALA A 49 -3.47 -5.97 -1.11
C ALA A 49 -3.95 -4.58 -1.54
N GLU A 50 -4.87 -4.51 -2.51
CA GLU A 50 -5.49 -3.25 -2.95
C GLU A 50 -6.17 -2.51 -1.81
N ALA A 51 -6.93 -3.23 -0.97
CA ALA A 51 -7.59 -2.62 0.19
C ALA A 51 -6.60 -2.05 1.21
N VAL A 52 -5.46 -2.73 1.42
CA VAL A 52 -4.39 -2.26 2.31
C VAL A 52 -3.71 -1.02 1.74
N ILE A 53 -3.39 -1.03 0.45
CA ILE A 53 -2.78 0.11 -0.25
C ILE A 53 -3.73 1.31 -0.22
N GLU A 54 -5.00 1.12 -0.56
CA GLU A 54 -5.99 2.19 -0.55
C GLU A 54 -6.12 2.81 0.86
N LYS A 55 -6.14 1.99 1.90
CA LYS A 55 -6.20 2.45 3.28
C LYS A 55 -4.96 3.24 3.70
N ALA A 56 -3.78 2.87 3.20
CA ALA A 56 -2.53 3.54 3.52
C ALA A 56 -2.35 4.86 2.75
N GLU A 57 -2.77 4.90 1.49
CA GLU A 57 -2.54 6.04 0.59
C GLU A 57 -3.68 7.06 0.59
N ARG A 58 -4.91 6.65 0.89
CA ARG A 58 -6.07 7.55 0.89
C ARG A 58 -6.48 7.93 2.29
N LEU A 59 -6.36 9.23 2.60
CA LEU A 59 -7.04 9.86 3.72
C LEU A 59 -8.55 9.90 3.42
N ARG A 60 -9.31 9.01 4.05
CA ARG A 60 -10.77 9.10 4.07
C ARG A 60 -11.15 10.20 5.06
N LEU A 61 -11.62 11.32 4.54
CA LEU A 61 -12.16 12.40 5.35
C LEU A 61 -13.66 12.19 5.52
N ASP A 62 -14.16 12.36 6.73
CA ASP A 62 -15.60 12.49 6.95
C ASP A 62 -16.12 13.84 6.42
N GLN A 63 -17.42 14.09 6.52
CA GLN A 63 -18.01 15.33 6.00
C GLN A 63 -17.46 16.59 6.68
N GLU A 64 -17.23 16.55 7.99
CA GLU A 64 -16.74 17.71 8.74
C GLU A 64 -15.27 18.00 8.39
N GLN A 65 -14.45 16.95 8.31
CA GLN A 65 -13.06 17.02 7.89
C GLN A 65 -12.93 17.48 6.44
N THR A 66 -13.81 17.03 5.55
CA THR A 66 -13.85 17.47 4.16
C THR A 66 -14.18 18.96 4.08
N ARG A 67 -15.19 19.42 4.83
CA ARG A 67 -15.55 20.85 4.87
C ARG A 67 -14.42 21.70 5.44
N PHE A 68 -13.82 21.26 6.53
CA PHE A 68 -12.66 21.93 7.11
C PHE A 68 -11.49 22.02 6.11
N MET A 69 -11.21 20.95 5.38
CA MET A 69 -10.16 20.95 4.36
C MET A 69 -10.51 21.90 3.21
N LEU A 70 -11.76 21.94 2.75
CA LEU A 70 -12.21 22.87 1.71
C LEU A 70 -12.07 24.33 2.18
N ASP A 71 -12.49 24.64 3.42
CA ASP A 71 -12.33 25.97 4.01
C ASP A 71 -10.85 26.39 4.07
N LEU A 72 -9.95 25.45 4.38
CA LEU A 72 -8.50 25.70 4.37
C LEU A 72 -7.93 25.96 2.97
N LEU A 73 -8.47 25.32 1.93
CA LEU A 73 -8.06 25.53 0.55
C LEU A 73 -8.59 26.86 -0.01
N GLU A 74 -9.83 27.23 0.33
CA GLU A 74 -10.44 28.49 -0.11
C GLU A 74 -9.89 29.71 0.66
N LYS A 75 -9.64 29.56 1.95
CA LYS A 75 -9.16 30.63 2.84
C LYS A 75 -7.95 30.14 3.64
N PRO A 76 -6.79 30.01 2.99
CA PRO A 76 -5.59 29.54 3.67
C PRO A 76 -5.22 30.51 4.80
N PRO A 77 -5.11 30.03 6.04
CA PRO A 77 -4.69 30.87 7.16
C PRO A 77 -3.24 31.32 6.98
N LYS A 78 -2.88 32.48 7.53
CA LYS A 78 -1.51 32.97 7.49
C LYS A 78 -0.57 31.97 8.22
N PRO A 79 0.62 31.67 7.66
CA PRO A 79 1.60 30.80 8.32
C PRO A 79 1.94 31.31 9.72
N ASN A 80 1.92 30.42 10.71
CA ASN A 80 2.28 30.79 12.08
C ASN A 80 3.80 30.95 12.23
N ALA A 81 4.23 31.62 13.31
CA ALA A 81 5.65 31.90 13.55
C ALA A 81 6.53 30.64 13.60
N ARG A 82 6.00 29.52 14.11
CA ARG A 82 6.73 28.24 14.18
C ARG A 82 6.94 27.63 12.79
N LEU A 83 5.94 27.68 11.91
CA LEU A 83 6.03 27.21 10.54
C LEU A 83 7.01 28.05 9.71
N LEU A 84 7.00 29.38 9.91
CA LEU A 84 7.96 30.28 9.28
C LEU A 84 9.41 30.01 9.74
N ALA A 85 9.61 29.76 11.05
CA ALA A 85 10.91 29.41 11.58
C ALA A 85 11.42 28.07 11.01
N ALA A 86 10.55 27.05 10.93
CA ALA A 86 10.89 25.75 10.37
C ALA A 86 11.22 25.82 8.86
N ALA A 87 10.45 26.59 8.09
CA ALA A 87 10.72 26.81 6.66
C ALA A 87 12.07 27.51 6.44
N ARG A 88 12.42 28.50 7.27
CA ARG A 88 13.72 29.17 7.21
C ARG A 88 14.86 28.22 7.55
N SER A 89 14.73 27.40 8.60
CA SER A 89 15.77 26.42 8.95
C SER A 89 15.99 25.38 7.85
N LEU A 90 14.93 24.96 7.15
CA LEU A 90 15.04 24.05 6.01
C LEU A 90 15.78 24.72 4.84
N ALA A 91 15.45 25.97 4.52
CA ALA A 91 16.11 26.72 3.45
C ALA A 91 17.61 26.92 3.73
N THR A 92 17.99 27.16 4.98
CA THR A 92 19.40 27.26 5.40
C THR A 92 20.14 25.92 5.33
N GLN A 93 19.47 24.79 5.60
CA GLN A 93 20.07 23.46 5.44
C GLN A 93 20.28 23.08 3.96
N MET A 94 19.47 23.61 3.05
CA MET A 94 19.53 23.31 1.61
C MET A 94 20.44 24.26 0.81
N THR A 95 21.03 25.27 1.47
CA THR A 95 21.98 26.24 0.88
C THR A 95 23.43 26.02 1.36
N LEU A 96 23.85 24.77 1.50
CA LEU A 96 25.27 24.43 1.65
C LEU A 96 25.82 23.77 0.37
N PRO A 97 26.48 24.54 -0.52
CA PRO A 97 27.49 24.02 -1.41
C PRO A 97 28.90 24.24 -0.82
N ASP A 98 29.52 23.14 -0.39
CA ASP A 98 30.90 22.69 -0.73
C ASP A 98 31.22 21.40 0.05
#